data_AF-W5TD43-F1
#
_entry.id   AF-W5TD43-F1
#
_cell.length_a   1.000
_cell.length_b   1.000
_cell.length_c   1.000
_cell.angle_alpha   90.00
_cell.angle_beta   90.00
_cell.angle_gamma   90.00
#
_symmetry.space_group_name_H-M   'P 1'
#
loop_
_entity.id
_entity.type
_entity.pdbx_description
1 polymer ?
#
loop_
_entity_poly.entity_id
_entity_poly.type
_entity_poly.pdbx_seq_one_letter_code
_entity_poly.pdbx_strand_id
1 'polypeptide(L)' 'MSLDASGGKLSFICDICEKEATYLTPDYQLCSECQDHYPIGSDEFYRMLDWVERYAG' A
#
# COMPACT_ATOMS: atom_id res chain seq x y z
N MET A 1 21.77 -28.81 5.40
CA MET A 1 20.81 -27.79 4.93
C MET A 1 20.61 -26.83 6.08
N SER A 2 21.35 -25.73 6.08
CA SER A 2 21.21 -24.68 7.09
C SER A 2 20.02 -23.81 6.69
N LEU A 3 19.00 -23.77 7.54
CA LEU A 3 17.92 -22.80 7.44
C LEU A 3 18.45 -21.50 8.03
N ASP A 4 19.03 -20.65 7.19
CA ASP A 4 19.36 -19.29 7.59
C ASP A 4 18.04 -18.59 7.92
N ALA A 5 17.84 -18.33 9.22
CA ALA A 5 16.79 -17.48 9.75
C ALA A 5 17.04 -16.03 9.31
N SER A 6 16.89 -15.78 8.01
CA SER A 6 16.69 -14.43 7.49
C SER A 6 15.30 -14.04 7.96
N GLY A 7 15.22 -13.45 9.15
CA GLY A 7 14.04 -12.75 9.65
C GLY A 7 13.75 -11.53 8.77
N GLY A 8 13.46 -11.76 7.49
CA GLY A 8 13.15 -10.73 6.53
C GLY A 8 11.86 -10.07 6.98
N LYS A 9 11.94 -8.81 7.39
CA LYS A 9 10.76 -7.98 7.60
C LYS A 9 10.05 -7.92 6.25
N LEU A 10 8.91 -8.58 6.12
CA LEU A 10 8.02 -8.38 4.97
C LEU A 10 7.51 -6.95 5.09
N SER A 11 8.12 -6.03 4.34
CA SER A 11 7.61 -4.67 4.18
C SER A 11 6.59 -4.68 3.05
N PHE A 12 5.35 -4.37 3.39
CA PHE A 12 4.30 -4.08 2.41
C PHE A 12 4.45 -2.64 1.92
N ILE A 13 4.09 -2.40 0.67
CA ILE A 13 4.28 -1.11 0.01
C ILE A 13 2.91 -0.48 -0.24
N CYS A 14 2.79 0.82 0.01
CA CYS A 14 1.58 1.58 -0.18
C CYS A 14 1.24 1.68 -1.67
N ASP A 15 0.02 1.27 -2.02
CA ASP A 15 -0.48 1.24 -3.40
C ASP A 15 -0.59 2.65 -4.03
N ILE A 16 -0.47 3.72 -3.25
CA ILE A 16 -0.60 5.11 -3.73
C ILE A 16 0.74 5.83 -3.84
N CYS A 17 1.63 5.66 -2.87
CA CYS A 17 2.83 6.50 -2.73
C CYS A 17 4.14 5.73 -2.52
N GLU A 18 4.11 4.40 -2.65
CA GLU A 18 5.27 3.50 -2.54
C GLU A 18 6.03 3.54 -1.20
N LYS A 19 5.48 4.22 -0.18
CA LYS A 19 6.00 4.18 1.20
C LYS A 19 5.63 2.86 1.89
N GLU A 20 6.25 2.56 3.03
CA GLU A 20 5.88 1.39 3.85
C GLU A 20 4.39 1.46 4.26
N ALA A 21 3.63 0.43 3.89
CA ALA A 21 2.23 0.30 4.24
C ALA A 21 2.10 -0.10 5.72
N THR A 22 1.16 0.55 6.40
CA THR A 22 0.85 0.31 7.81
C THR A 22 -0.58 -0.18 7.99
N TYR A 23 -1.44 0.06 6.99
CA TYR A 23 -2.80 -0.42 6.92
C TYR A 23 -2.92 -1.46 5.80
N LEU A 24 -3.23 -2.70 6.18
CA LEU A 24 -3.27 -3.84 5.27
C LEU A 24 -4.68 -4.41 5.25
N THR A 25 -5.29 -4.43 4.07
CA THR A 25 -6.56 -5.13 3.80
C THR A 25 -6.31 -6.19 2.73
N PRO A 26 -7.26 -7.14 2.52
CA PRO A 26 -7.13 -8.12 1.45
C PRO A 26 -6.99 -7.49 0.06
N ASP A 27 -7.58 -6.31 -0.14
CA ASP A 27 -7.68 -5.65 -1.44
C ASP A 27 -6.70 -4.49 -1.62
N TYR A 28 -6.28 -3.84 -0.52
CA TYR A 28 -5.49 -2.61 -0.55
C TYR A 28 -4.45 -2.55 0.57
N GLN A 29 -3.28 -1.98 0.25
CA GLN A 29 -2.16 -1.72 1.15
C GLN A 29 -1.90 -0.21 1.17
N LEU A 30 -2.07 0.45 2.32
CA LEU A 30 -1.91 1.89 2.44
C LEU A 30 -0.97 2.27 3.59
N CYS A 31 -0.25 3.38 3.42
CA CYS A 31 0.36 4.08 4.54
C CYS A 31 -0.67 4.96 5.26
N SER A 32 -0.40 5.35 6.50
CA SER A 32 -1.32 6.15 7.32
C SER A 32 -1.69 7.48 6.67
N GLU A 33 -0.74 8.18 6.05
CA GLU A 33 -1.01 9.44 5.34
C GLU A 33 -2.01 9.26 4.20
N CYS A 34 -1.82 8.22 3.37
CA CYS A 34 -2.73 7.95 2.25
C CYS A 34 -4.10 7.48 2.72
N GLN A 35 -4.17 6.72 3.81
CA GLN A 35 -5.45 6.34 4.41
C GLN A 35 -6.23 7.56 4.94
N ASP A 36 -5.55 8.50 5.59
CA ASP A 36 -6.18 9.71 6.15
C ASP A 36 -6.65 10.66 5.04
N HIS A 37 -5.88 10.80 3.96
CA HIS A 37 -6.21 11.67 2.83
C HIS A 37 -7.23 11.06 1.87
N TYR A 38 -7.17 9.74 1.69
CA TYR A 38 -8.02 9.00 0.76
C TYR A 38 -8.67 7.82 1.49
N PRO A 39 -9.72 8.06 2.30
CA PRO A 39 -10.39 7.00 3.04
C PRO A 39 -10.90 5.91 2.09
N ILE A 40 -10.62 4.64 2.43
CA ILE A 40 -11.04 3.48 1.62
C ILE A 40 -12.57 3.52 1.43
N GLY A 41 -13.01 3.39 0.18
CA GLY A 41 -14.42 3.46 -0.19
C GLY A 41 -14.91 4.87 -0.56
N SER A 42 -14.07 5.90 -0.42
CA SER A 42 -14.39 7.24 -0.94
C SER A 42 -14.17 7.34 -2.46
N ASP A 43 -14.89 8.24 -3.11
CA ASP A 43 -14.69 8.53 -4.54
C ASP A 43 -13.26 8.99 -4.84
N GLU A 44 -12.66 9.77 -3.94
CA GLU A 44 -11.29 10.29 -4.08
C GLU A 44 -10.26 9.16 -4.02
N PHE A 45 -10.48 8.17 -3.15
CA PHE A 45 -9.66 6.97 -3.08
C PHE A 45 -9.65 6.19 -4.41
N TYR A 46 -10.82 5.91 -4.98
CA TYR A 46 -10.89 5.19 -6.25
C TYR A 46 -10.29 5.97 -7.42
N ARG A 47 -10.47 7.31 -7.44
CA ARG A 47 -9.82 8.17 -8.44
C ARG A 47 -8.31 8.15 -8.31
N MET A 48 -7.78 8.16 -7.08
CA MET A 48 -6.34 8.15 -6.87
C MET A 48 -5.74 6.81 -7.29
N LEU A 49 -6.40 5.68 -6.97
CA LEU A 49 -5.96 4.36 -7.44
C LEU A 49 -5.94 4.27 -8.97
N ASP A 50 -7.00 4.70 -9.65
CA ASP A 50 -7.06 4.74 -11.12
C ASP A 50 -5.95 5.64 -11.71
N TRP A 51 -5.66 6.76 -11.06
CA TRP A 51 -4.57 7.64 -11.47
C TRP A 51 -3.20 6.95 -11.34
N VAL A 52 -2.92 6.30 -10.20
CA VAL A 52 -1.65 5.60 -9.97
C VAL A 52 -1.47 4.46 -10.98
N GLU A 53 -2.50 3.65 -11.20
CA GLU A 53 -2.46 2.54 -12.18
C GLU A 53 -2.14 3.02 -13.59
N ARG A 54 -2.63 4.20 -13.98
CA ARG A 54 -2.44 4.74 -15.33
C ARG A 54 -1.15 5.53 -15.53
N TYR A 55 -0.62 6.16 -14.48
CA TYR A 55 0.41 7.19 -14.62
C TYR A 55 1.67 6.97 -13.76
N ALA A 56 1.60 6.13 -12.73
CA ALA A 56 2.73 5.84 -11.84
C ALA A 56 3.27 4.42 -12.00
N GLY A 57 2.59 3.54 -12.75
CA GLY A 57 3.02 2.19 -13.10
C GLY A 57 3.94 2.10 -14.33
#